data_AF-X6CR32-F1
#
_entry.id   AF-X6CR32-F1
#
_cell.length_a   1.000
_cell.length_b   1.000
_cell.length_c   1.000
_cell.angle_alpha   90.00
_cell.angle_beta   90.00
_cell.angle_gamma   90.00
#
_symmetry.space_group_name_H-M   'P 1'
#
loop_
_entity.id
_entity.type
_entity.pdbx_description
1 polymer ?
#
loop_
_entity_poly.entity_id
_entity_poly.type
_entity_poly.pdbx_seq_one_letter_code
_entity_poly.pdbx_strand_id
1 'polypeptide(L)'
;MAKTAAEYQRAYRERKAELAKQAGDPTDKISKLPFSDYVTTDGNWPVVEEVLDCVGVTPPAFDADDDKQWREEWGEPYRASIGRAERMVGAFLDAASGLADAIARYKRKEIDRVIADLEASDMNVPAAKKKALAEIVRLNRIRDQLDKQVRWSLSQWKTTGEN
;
A
#
# COMPACT_ATOMS: atom_id res chain seq x y z
N MET A 1 27.20 -28.46 -7.12
CA MET A 1 27.19 -27.34 -8.08
C MET A 1 27.69 -26.11 -7.34
N ALA A 2 28.82 -25.52 -7.74
CA ALA A 2 29.32 -24.29 -7.11
C ALA A 2 28.38 -23.13 -7.48
N LYS A 3 27.95 -22.35 -6.49
CA LYS A 3 27.10 -21.17 -6.70
C LYS A 3 27.79 -20.22 -7.70
N THR A 4 27.03 -19.71 -8.65
CA THR A 4 27.49 -18.72 -9.62
C THR A 4 27.76 -17.37 -8.92
N ALA A 5 28.58 -16.51 -9.51
CA ALA A 5 28.89 -15.18 -8.94
C ALA A 5 27.61 -14.33 -8.70
N ALA A 6 26.59 -14.49 -9.54
CA ALA A 6 25.29 -13.83 -9.38
C ALA A 6 24.50 -14.35 -8.17
N GLU A 7 24.56 -15.65 -7.89
CA GLU A 7 23.94 -16.25 -6.71
C GLU A 7 24.67 -15.86 -5.43
N TYR A 8 26.00 -15.75 -5.46
CA TYR A 8 26.78 -15.21 -4.35
C TYR A 8 26.43 -13.75 -4.06
N GLN A 9 26.29 -12.90 -5.08
CA GLN A 9 25.87 -11.51 -4.89
C GLN A 9 24.43 -11.38 -4.38
N ARG A 10 23.49 -12.21 -4.87
CA ARG A 10 22.11 -12.25 -4.33
C ARG A 10 22.11 -12.66 -2.85
N ALA A 11 22.77 -13.76 -2.52
CA ALA A 11 22.87 -14.23 -1.14
C ALA A 11 23.62 -13.24 -0.21
N TYR A 12 24.52 -12.42 -0.75
CA TYR A 12 25.16 -11.34 0.01
C TYR A 12 24.20 -10.17 0.25
N ARG A 13 23.44 -9.74 -0.77
CA ARG A 13 22.42 -8.69 -0.64
C ARG A 13 21.29 -9.10 0.29
N GLU A 14 20.82 -10.34 0.19
CA GLU A 14 19.81 -10.92 1.10
C GLU A 14 20.32 -10.93 2.53
N ARG A 15 21.54 -11.45 2.78
CA ARG A 15 22.15 -11.40 4.12
C ARG A 15 22.30 -9.98 4.65
N LYS A 16 22.70 -9.03 3.80
CA LYS A 16 22.83 -7.62 4.20
C LYS A 16 21.47 -6.98 4.51
N ALA A 17 20.43 -7.29 3.73
CA ALA A 17 19.07 -6.83 3.99
C ALA A 17 18.50 -7.45 5.27
N GLU A 18 18.76 -8.73 5.53
CA GLU A 18 18.35 -9.42 6.76
C GLU A 18 19.04 -8.82 7.99
N LEU A 19 20.35 -8.58 7.91
CA LEU A 19 21.11 -7.91 8.96
C LEU A 19 20.63 -6.47 9.20
N ALA A 20 20.28 -5.74 8.14
CA ALA A 20 19.73 -4.39 8.25
C ALA A 20 18.35 -4.38 8.93
N LYS A 21 17.50 -5.39 8.68
CA LYS A 21 16.23 -5.56 9.41
C LYS A 21 16.44 -5.81 10.89
N GLN A 22 17.44 -6.62 11.25
CA GLN A 22 17.76 -6.96 12.64
C GLN A 22 18.45 -5.83 13.41
N ALA A 23 19.18 -4.95 12.73
CA ALA A 23 19.94 -3.86 13.36
C ALA A 23 19.07 -2.78 14.03
N GLY A 24 17.77 -2.76 13.74
CA GLY A 24 16.86 -1.72 14.21
C GLY A 24 17.04 -0.40 13.48
N ASP A 25 16.23 0.59 13.84
CA ASP A 25 16.31 1.92 13.23
C ASP A 25 17.36 2.75 14.00
N PRO A 26 18.31 3.41 13.30
CA PRO A 26 19.29 4.28 13.94
C PRO A 26 18.70 5.34 14.88
N THR A 27 17.46 5.77 14.61
CA THR A 27 16.75 6.79 15.40
C THR A 27 16.40 6.31 16.81
N ASP A 28 16.37 4.99 17.05
CA ASP A 28 16.06 4.40 18.36
C ASP A 28 17.04 4.85 19.45
N LYS A 29 18.31 5.11 19.07
CA LYS A 29 19.37 5.52 20.01
C LYS A 29 19.33 6.99 20.38
N ILE A 30 18.63 7.82 19.58
CA ILE A 30 18.57 9.27 19.78
C ILE A 30 17.21 9.73 20.30
N SER A 31 16.17 8.90 20.19
CA SER A 31 14.84 9.23 20.69
C SER A 31 14.86 9.37 22.22
N LYS A 32 14.33 10.49 22.71
CA LYS A 32 14.23 10.79 24.15
C LYS A 32 12.79 10.80 24.66
N LEU A 33 11.83 10.88 23.75
CA LEU A 33 10.41 10.95 24.04
C LEU A 33 9.73 9.76 23.34
N PRO A 34 8.95 8.95 24.06
CA PRO A 34 8.12 7.92 23.45
C PRO A 34 7.21 8.48 22.35
N PHE A 35 6.96 7.69 21.30
CA PHE A 35 6.06 8.13 20.24
C PHE A 35 4.62 8.29 20.74
N SER A 36 4.19 7.46 21.69
CA SER A 36 2.89 7.59 22.38
C SER A 36 2.67 8.97 22.99
N ASP A 37 3.73 9.57 23.56
CA ASP A 37 3.64 10.88 24.18
C ASP A 37 3.69 11.97 23.11
N TYR A 38 4.58 11.83 22.13
CA TYR A 38 4.74 12.78 21.02
C TYR A 38 3.47 12.94 20.19
N VAL A 39 2.83 11.84 19.79
CA VAL A 39 1.73 11.85 18.82
C VAL A 39 0.52 12.64 19.32
N THR A 40 0.29 12.68 20.63
CA THR A 40 -0.77 13.50 21.25
C THR A 40 -0.57 15.01 21.10
N THR A 41 0.67 15.42 20.84
CA THR A 41 1.04 16.84 20.64
C THR A 41 1.18 17.20 19.16
N ASP A 42 1.17 16.22 18.26
CA ASP A 42 1.29 16.46 16.83
C ASP A 42 -0.03 16.97 16.25
N GLY A 43 0.02 18.17 15.67
CA GLY A 43 -1.18 18.84 15.14
C GLY A 43 -1.84 18.12 13.96
N ASN A 44 -1.16 17.16 13.33
CA ASN A 44 -1.71 16.41 12.19
C ASN A 44 -2.38 15.10 12.63
N TRP A 45 -2.14 14.62 13.86
CA TRP A 45 -2.75 13.38 14.35
C TRP A 45 -4.29 13.38 14.31
N PRO A 46 -4.99 14.46 14.72
CA PRO A 46 -6.46 14.51 14.64
C PRO A 46 -7.00 14.34 13.21
N VAL A 47 -6.25 14.79 12.20
CA VAL A 47 -6.62 14.63 10.79
C VAL A 47 -6.53 13.15 10.37
N VAL A 48 -5.52 12.44 10.86
CA VAL A 48 -5.38 10.99 10.62
C VAL A 48 -6.56 10.24 11.23
N GLU A 49 -6.95 10.59 12.45
CA GLU A 49 -8.11 10.01 13.14
C GLU A 49 -9.41 10.26 12.36
N GLU A 50 -9.65 11.49 11.93
CA GLU A 50 -10.84 11.86 11.15
C GLU A 50 -10.93 11.08 9.82
N VAL A 51 -9.81 10.95 9.09
CA VAL A 51 -9.79 10.24 7.81
C VAL A 51 -10.09 8.75 7.96
N LEU A 52 -9.57 8.11 9.02
CA LEU A 52 -9.84 6.71 9.30
C LEU A 52 -11.29 6.49 9.74
N ASP A 53 -11.82 7.35 10.60
CA ASP A 53 -13.22 7.28 11.05
C ASP A 53 -14.20 7.46 9.89
N CYS A 54 -13.90 8.36 8.95
CA CYS A 54 -14.70 8.58 7.72
C CYS A 54 -14.88 7.31 6.86
N VAL A 55 -13.98 6.33 6.97
CA VAL A 55 -14.07 5.05 6.27
C VAL A 55 -14.45 3.88 7.19
N GLY A 56 -14.89 4.18 8.41
CA GLY A 56 -15.32 3.20 9.42
C GLY A 56 -14.17 2.40 10.03
N VAL A 57 -12.93 2.90 9.95
CA VAL A 57 -11.76 2.30 10.59
C VAL A 57 -11.52 3.02 11.91
N THR A 58 -11.61 2.28 13.02
CA THR A 58 -11.28 2.84 14.34
C THR A 58 -9.82 3.28 14.37
N PRO A 59 -9.54 4.57 14.63
CA PRO A 59 -8.17 5.06 14.70
C PRO A 59 -7.37 4.36 15.81
N PRO A 60 -6.06 4.13 15.62
CA PRO A 60 -5.23 3.54 16.66
C PRO A 60 -5.06 4.49 17.85
N ALA A 61 -5.34 4.00 19.06
CA ALA A 61 -4.97 4.72 20.27
C ALA A 61 -3.48 4.47 20.62
N PHE A 62 -2.78 5.52 21.04
CA PHE A 62 -1.38 5.45 21.51
C PHE A 62 -1.28 5.86 22.98
N ASP A 63 -2.07 5.23 23.85
CA ASP A 63 -2.15 5.58 25.27
C ASP A 63 -0.95 5.10 26.10
N ALA A 64 -0.12 4.22 25.54
CA ALA A 64 1.06 3.66 26.18
C ALA A 64 2.18 3.45 25.16
N ASP A 65 3.43 3.51 25.63
CA ASP A 65 4.60 3.16 24.81
C ASP A 65 4.78 1.65 24.72
N ASP A 66 3.86 0.98 24.03
CA ASP A 66 3.89 -0.45 23.83
C ASP A 66 3.41 -0.90 22.44
N ASP A 67 3.65 -2.18 22.16
CA ASP A 67 3.10 -2.86 21.00
C ASP A 67 2.72 -4.30 21.33
N LYS A 68 1.52 -4.47 21.88
CA LYS A 68 0.97 -5.78 22.27
C LYS A 68 0.74 -6.73 21.10
N GLN A 69 0.67 -6.21 19.89
CA GLN A 69 0.41 -7.01 18.69
C GLN A 69 1.70 -7.49 18.03
N TRP A 70 2.86 -6.99 18.46
CA TRP A 70 4.16 -7.39 17.94
C TRP A 70 4.41 -8.89 18.11
N ARG A 71 5.03 -9.50 17.09
CA ARG A 71 5.42 -10.91 17.06
C ARG A 71 6.85 -11.03 16.58
N GLU A 72 7.63 -11.84 17.28
CA GLU A 72 9.03 -12.15 16.93
C GLU A 72 9.17 -12.75 15.51
N GLU A 73 8.14 -13.49 15.07
CA GLU A 73 8.03 -14.12 13.75
C GLU A 73 8.19 -13.13 12.57
N TRP A 74 7.98 -11.84 12.80
CA TRP A 74 8.10 -10.81 11.78
C TRP A 74 9.54 -10.43 11.46
N GLY A 75 10.50 -10.86 12.28
CA GLY A 75 11.93 -10.60 12.06
C GLY A 75 12.31 -9.11 12.16
N GLU A 76 11.43 -8.27 12.72
CA GLU A 76 11.68 -6.87 13.04
C GLU A 76 11.83 -6.72 14.56
N PRO A 77 12.78 -5.90 15.05
CA PRO A 77 12.95 -5.68 16.48
C PRO A 77 11.70 -5.03 17.11
N TYR A 78 11.44 -5.36 18.36
CA TYR A 78 10.40 -4.70 19.15
C TYR A 78 10.83 -3.25 19.43
N ARG A 79 10.02 -2.29 18.97
CA ARG A 79 10.27 -0.85 19.09
C ARG A 79 9.06 -0.10 19.67
N ALA A 80 8.27 -0.77 20.51
CA ALA A 80 7.14 -0.18 21.21
C ALA A 80 6.19 0.64 20.29
N SER A 81 5.70 1.79 20.74
CA SER A 81 4.68 2.57 20.03
C SER A 81 5.15 3.07 18.65
N ILE A 82 6.43 3.42 18.48
CA ILE A 82 6.97 3.85 17.19
C ILE A 82 7.02 2.68 16.20
N GLY A 83 7.48 1.50 16.64
CA GLY A 83 7.50 0.29 15.80
C GLY A 83 6.10 -0.11 15.35
N ARG A 84 5.10 0.07 16.23
CA ARG A 84 3.68 -0.12 15.90
C ARG A 84 3.24 0.87 14.82
N ALA A 85 3.49 2.16 15.00
CA ALA A 85 3.09 3.20 14.05
C ALA A 85 3.68 2.98 12.65
N GLU A 86 4.98 2.67 12.57
CA GLU A 86 5.64 2.40 11.28
C GLU A 86 5.08 1.15 10.57
N ARG A 87 4.72 0.11 11.34
CA ARG A 87 4.08 -1.09 10.78
C ARG A 87 2.68 -0.79 10.27
N MET A 88 1.95 0.09 10.96
CA MET A 88 0.63 0.53 10.53
C MET A 88 0.68 1.23 9.18
N VAL A 89 1.68 2.08 8.91
CA VAL A 89 1.87 2.70 7.58
C VAL A 89 1.99 1.62 6.49
N GLY A 90 2.81 0.59 6.72
CA GLY A 90 2.94 -0.54 5.80
C GLY A 90 1.60 -1.27 5.57
N ALA A 91 0.91 -1.62 6.66
CA ALA A 91 -0.38 -2.31 6.59
C ALA A 91 -1.45 -1.48 5.86
N PHE A 92 -1.49 -0.16 6.05
CA PHE A 92 -2.40 0.73 5.34
C PHE A 92 -2.09 0.81 3.85
N LEU A 93 -0.81 0.85 3.47
CA LEU A 93 -0.41 0.84 2.06
C LEU A 93 -0.78 -0.48 1.38
N ASP A 94 -0.58 -1.61 2.05
CA ASP A 94 -0.97 -2.93 1.54
C ASP A 94 -2.50 -3.03 1.38
N ALA A 95 -3.25 -2.58 2.39
CA ALA A 95 -4.71 -2.56 2.35
C ALA A 95 -5.24 -1.63 1.24
N ALA A 96 -4.69 -0.42 1.11
CA ALA A 96 -5.06 0.53 0.07
C ALA A 96 -4.75 -0.03 -1.33
N SER A 97 -3.59 -0.67 -1.50
CA SER A 97 -3.20 -1.31 -2.76
C SER A 97 -4.14 -2.45 -3.12
N GLY A 98 -4.42 -3.34 -2.16
CA GLY A 98 -5.35 -4.46 -2.36
C GLY A 98 -6.77 -4.02 -2.70
N LEU A 99 -7.26 -2.96 -2.03
CA LEU A 99 -8.57 -2.37 -2.31
C LEU A 99 -8.63 -1.71 -3.68
N ALA A 100 -7.60 -0.94 -4.05
CA ALA A 100 -7.50 -0.31 -5.38
C ALA A 100 -7.53 -1.38 -6.50
N ASP A 101 -6.78 -2.47 -6.32
CA ASP A 101 -6.77 -3.59 -7.25
C ASP A 101 -8.13 -4.29 -7.35
N ALA A 102 -8.82 -4.49 -6.23
CA ALA A 102 -10.16 -5.07 -6.21
C ALA A 102 -11.17 -4.19 -6.95
N ILE A 103 -11.14 -2.87 -6.70
CA ILE A 103 -11.98 -1.89 -7.40
C ILE A 103 -11.69 -1.89 -8.90
N ALA A 104 -10.42 -1.90 -9.30
CA ALA A 104 -10.02 -1.92 -10.70
C ALA A 104 -10.49 -3.20 -11.41
N ARG A 105 -10.32 -4.38 -10.79
CA ARG A 105 -10.85 -5.66 -11.31
C ARG A 105 -12.37 -5.63 -11.46
N TYR A 106 -13.09 -5.15 -10.46
CA TYR A 106 -14.55 -5.03 -10.52
C TYR A 106 -15.00 -4.13 -11.68
N LYS A 107 -14.44 -2.92 -11.76
CA LYS A 107 -14.78 -1.96 -12.84
C LYS A 107 -14.47 -2.49 -14.23
N ARG A 108 -13.33 -3.18 -14.40
CA ARG A 108 -12.97 -3.83 -15.68
C ARG A 108 -13.99 -4.90 -16.06
N LYS A 109 -14.36 -5.78 -15.12
CA LYS A 109 -15.38 -6.81 -15.35
C LYS A 109 -16.72 -6.22 -15.80
N GLU A 110 -17.15 -5.12 -15.19
CA GLU A 110 -18.37 -4.43 -15.58
C GLU A 110 -18.26 -3.79 -16.98
N ILE A 111 -17.10 -3.20 -17.31
CA ILE A 111 -16.84 -2.66 -18.65
C ILE A 111 -16.86 -3.77 -19.70
N ASP A 112 -16.17 -4.88 -19.45
CA ASP A 112 -16.11 -6.00 -20.39
C ASP A 112 -17.50 -6.62 -20.62
N ARG A 113 -18.34 -6.71 -19.58
CA ARG A 113 -19.75 -7.10 -19.72
C ARG A 113 -20.50 -6.15 -20.66
N VAL A 114 -20.41 -4.84 -20.43
CA VAL A 114 -21.12 -3.85 -21.26
C VAL A 114 -20.63 -3.85 -22.70
N ILE A 115 -19.32 -4.06 -22.95
CA ILE A 115 -18.78 -4.20 -24.29
C ILE A 115 -19.38 -5.44 -24.98
N ALA A 116 -19.42 -6.59 -24.30
CA ALA A 116 -20.03 -7.81 -24.85
C ALA A 116 -21.52 -7.63 -25.18
N ASP A 117 -22.28 -6.95 -24.31
CA ASP A 117 -23.69 -6.64 -24.55
C ASP A 117 -23.87 -5.72 -25.78
N LEU A 118 -22.99 -4.74 -25.96
CA LEU A 118 -23.00 -3.86 -27.15
C LEU A 118 -22.62 -4.61 -28.42
N GLU A 119 -21.66 -5.53 -28.35
CA GLU A 119 -21.24 -6.36 -29.49
C GLU A 119 -22.31 -7.37 -29.91
N ALA A 120 -23.08 -7.90 -28.95
CA ALA A 120 -24.21 -8.81 -29.20
C ALA A 120 -25.49 -8.08 -29.65
N SER A 121 -25.57 -6.75 -29.49
CA SER A 121 -26.74 -5.98 -29.89
C SER A 121 -26.91 -5.94 -31.42
N ASP A 122 -28.15 -6.02 -31.89
CA ASP A 122 -28.45 -6.11 -33.32
C ASP A 122 -28.16 -4.76 -34.02
N MET A 123 -27.06 -4.70 -34.78
CA MET A 123 -26.50 -3.49 -35.39
C MET A 123 -27.05 -3.16 -36.78
N ASN A 124 -28.31 -3.54 -37.05
CA ASN A 124 -28.94 -3.40 -38.37
C ASN A 124 -29.31 -1.95 -38.73
N VAL A 125 -29.24 -1.00 -37.77
CA VAL A 125 -29.43 0.44 -38.03
C VAL A 125 -28.07 1.15 -38.04
N PRO A 126 -27.67 1.81 -39.15
CA PRO A 126 -26.35 2.46 -39.27
C PRO A 126 -26.05 3.48 -38.16
N ALA A 127 -27.06 4.22 -37.71
CA ALA A 127 -26.93 5.19 -36.62
C ALA A 127 -26.68 4.50 -35.26
N ALA A 128 -27.37 3.38 -34.98
CA ALA A 128 -27.18 2.60 -33.76
C ALA A 128 -25.79 1.94 -33.73
N LYS A 129 -25.35 1.40 -34.88
CA LYS A 129 -24.01 0.84 -35.04
C LYS A 129 -22.91 1.85 -34.75
N LYS A 130 -23.01 3.07 -35.31
CA LYS A 130 -22.04 4.14 -35.06
C LYS A 130 -21.95 4.51 -33.57
N LYS A 131 -23.10 4.58 -32.89
CA LYS A 131 -23.17 4.90 -31.46
C LYS A 131 -22.55 3.79 -30.60
N ALA A 132 -22.85 2.52 -30.90
CA ALA A 132 -22.29 1.37 -30.19
C ALA A 132 -20.76 1.31 -30.31
N LEU A 133 -20.22 1.49 -31.53
CA LEU A 133 -18.78 1.51 -31.76
C LEU A 133 -18.08 2.67 -31.01
N ALA A 134 -18.66 3.87 -31.01
CA ALA A 134 -18.11 5.00 -30.28
C ALA A 134 -18.06 4.73 -28.76
N GLU A 135 -19.09 4.07 -28.22
CA GLU A 135 -19.14 3.71 -26.82
C GLU A 135 -18.14 2.62 -26.46
N ILE A 136 -17.98 1.59 -27.29
CA ILE A 136 -16.94 0.55 -27.10
C ILE A 136 -15.54 1.18 -27.06
N VAL A 137 -15.24 2.13 -27.96
CA VAL A 137 -13.96 2.85 -27.95
C VAL A 137 -13.77 3.66 -26.65
N ARG A 138 -14.82 4.35 -26.20
CA ARG A 138 -14.79 5.10 -24.92
C ARG A 138 -14.54 4.17 -23.74
N LEU A 139 -15.24 3.03 -23.68
CA LEU A 139 -15.14 2.03 -22.62
C LEU A 139 -13.75 1.38 -22.58
N ASN A 140 -13.19 1.02 -23.73
CA ASN A 140 -11.81 0.51 -23.82
C ASN A 140 -10.80 1.52 -23.28
N ARG A 141 -10.94 2.81 -23.60
CA ARG A 141 -10.05 3.84 -23.05
C ARG A 141 -10.13 3.94 -21.53
N ILE A 142 -11.31 3.79 -20.94
CA ILE A 142 -11.48 3.76 -19.47
C ILE A 142 -10.85 2.49 -18.91
N ARG A 143 -11.03 1.34 -19.56
CA ARG A 143 -10.41 0.08 -19.17
C ARG A 143 -8.88 0.21 -19.12
N ASP A 144 -8.27 0.81 -20.14
CA ASP A 144 -6.82 1.03 -20.20
C ASP A 144 -6.32 2.00 -19.11
N GLN A 145 -7.16 2.91 -18.64
CA GLN A 145 -6.81 3.78 -17.50
C GLN A 145 -6.78 3.00 -16.18
N LEU A 146 -7.64 2.00 -16.02
CA LEU A 146 -7.68 1.16 -14.82
C LEU A 146 -6.46 0.24 -14.68
N ASP A 147 -5.69 0.05 -15.75
CA ASP A 147 -4.41 -0.69 -15.72
C ASP A 147 -3.23 0.17 -15.25
N LYS A 148 -3.44 1.49 -15.11
CA LYS A 148 -2.38 2.41 -14.69
C LYS A 148 -2.24 2.41 -13.17
N GLN A 149 -1.00 2.33 -12.72
CA GLN A 149 -0.67 2.51 -11.31
C GLN A 149 -0.64 3.99 -10.94
N VAL A 150 -1.25 4.31 -9.79
CA VAL A 150 -1.12 5.62 -9.15
C VAL A 150 0.02 5.55 -8.14
N ARG A 151 0.92 6.53 -8.16
CA ARG A 151 2.04 6.63 -7.22
C ARG A 151 1.75 7.69 -6.16
N TRP A 152 1.96 7.35 -4.90
CA TRP A 152 1.89 8.26 -3.76
C TRP A 152 3.28 8.58 -3.26
N SER A 153 3.54 9.86 -3.00
CA SER A 153 4.78 10.32 -2.35
C SER A 153 4.52 10.43 -0.84
N LEU A 154 5.31 9.73 -0.05
CA LEU A 154 5.25 9.76 1.42
C LEU A 154 6.58 10.21 1.98
N SER A 155 6.55 10.90 3.13
CA SER A 155 7.76 11.16 3.93
C SER A 155 8.39 9.84 4.32
N GLN A 156 9.71 9.73 4.28
CA GLN A 156 10.38 8.52 4.72
C GLN A 156 10.20 8.31 6.24
N TRP A 157 9.64 7.16 6.63
CA TRP A 157 9.32 6.85 8.03
C TRP A 157 10.15 5.70 8.64
N LYS A 158 10.92 4.97 7.82
CA LYS A 158 11.90 3.97 8.26
C LYS A 158 13.27 4.35 7.72
N THR A 159 14.29 4.26 8.56
CA THR A 159 15.69 4.45 8.15
C THR A 159 16.48 3.17 8.42
N THR A 160 17.15 2.66 7.39
CA THR A 160 18.18 1.63 7.58
C THR A 160 19.50 2.34 7.76
N GLY A 161 20.28 1.97 8.78
CA GLY A 161 21.60 2.58 9.04
C GLY A 161 22.45 2.73 7.79
N GLU A 162 23.15 3.87 7.67
CA GLU A 162 24.07 4.12 6.56
C GLU A 162 25.20 3.07 6.53
N ASN A 163 25.63 2.76 5.30
CA ASN A 163 26.67 1.78 4.98
C ASN A 163 28.02 2.05 5.65
#